data_AF-A0A1S8S7I9-F1
#
_entry.id   AF-A0A1S8S7I9-F1
#
_cell.length_a   1.000
_cell.length_b   1.000
_cell.length_c   1.000
_cell.angle_alpha   90.00
_cell.angle_beta   90.00
_cell.angle_gamma   90.00
#
_symmetry.space_group_name_H-M   'P 1'
#
loop_
_entity.id
_entity.type
_entity.pdbx_description
1 polymer ?
#
loop_
_entity_poly.entity_id
_entity_poly.type
_entity_poly.pdbx_seq_one_letter_code
_entity_poly.pdbx_strand_id
1 'polypeptide(L)'
;MNKTKIIQGIIVNLKGITDNLEALTGLLETEQTEPNAKKEEVVAEKSKNYRQPTLEEVRAAMAEKSKAGHREEVKAILLKYGVKKLTSLDEKHYAEVLKEVGEIK
;
A
#
# COMPACT_ATOMS: atom_id res chain seq x y z
N MET A 1 17.51 36.66 17.24
CA MET A 1 16.63 35.49 17.00
C MET A 1 16.43 34.75 18.31
N ASN A 2 15.19 34.58 18.72
CA ASN A 2 14.85 34.23 20.10
C ASN A 2 14.99 32.70 20.27
N LYS A 3 16.12 32.24 20.83
CA LYS A 3 16.47 30.82 21.01
C LYS A 3 15.34 30.01 21.66
N THR A 4 14.60 30.65 22.56
CA THR A 4 13.42 30.10 23.22
C THR A 4 12.31 29.71 22.24
N LYS A 5 12.09 30.49 21.16
CA LYS A 5 11.09 30.17 20.13
C LYS A 5 11.50 28.94 19.31
N ILE A 6 12.80 28.76 19.08
CA ILE A 6 13.33 27.58 18.38
C ILE A 6 13.12 26.33 19.23
N ILE A 7 13.45 26.41 20.53
CA ILE A 7 13.23 25.31 21.48
C ILE A 7 11.74 24.97 21.60
N GLN A 8 10.86 25.97 21.65
CA GLN A 8 9.41 25.75 21.64
C GLN A 8 8.93 25.05 20.38
N GLY A 9 9.44 25.44 19.19
CA GLY A 9 9.12 24.77 17.93
C GLY A 9 9.53 23.29 17.93
N ILE A 10 10.71 22.99 18.47
CA ILE A 10 11.19 21.60 18.60
C ILE A 10 10.28 20.80 19.54
N ILE A 11 9.88 21.38 20.67
CA ILE A 11 8.97 20.72 21.63
C ILE A 11 7.60 20.45 20.99
N VAL A 12 7.05 21.40 20.25
CA VAL A 12 5.76 21.23 19.55
C VAL A 12 5.85 20.11 18.52
N ASN A 13 6.93 20.07 17.74
CA ASN A 13 7.13 19.04 16.73
C ASN A 13 7.29 17.64 17.36
N LEU A 14 8.01 17.53 18.49
CA LEU A 14 8.15 16.27 19.21
C LEU A 14 6.81 15.75 19.73
N LYS A 15 5.97 16.65 20.28
CA LYS A 15 4.62 16.29 20.72
C LYS A 15 3.75 15.77 19.57
N GLY A 16 3.73 16.47 18.44
CA GLY A 16 2.96 16.02 17.27
C GLY A 16 3.44 14.67 16.73
N ILE A 17 4.74 14.35 16.83
CA ILE A 17 5.26 13.03 16.49
C ILE A 17 4.75 11.97 17.47
N THR A 18 4.69 12.27 18.76
CA THR A 18 4.14 11.38 19.78
C THR A 18 2.65 11.12 19.57
N ASP A 19 1.86 12.16 19.29
CA ASP A 19 0.42 12.03 19.01
C ASP A 19 0.17 11.15 17.77
N ASN A 20 1.00 11.29 16.72
CA ASN A 20 0.91 10.44 15.54
C ASN A 20 1.32 8.98 15.80
N LEU A 21 2.32 8.76 16.66
CA LEU A 21 2.71 7.42 17.11
C LEU A 21 1.60 6.77 17.95
N GLU A 22 0.94 7.53 18.81
CA GLU A 22 -0.18 7.07 19.63
C GLU A 22 -1.39 6.71 18.75
N ALA A 23 -1.66 7.49 17.70
CA ALA A 23 -2.67 7.16 16.70
C ALA A 23 -2.34 5.85 15.93
N LEU A 24 -1.06 5.59 15.66
CA LEU A 24 -0.62 4.33 15.06
C LEU A 24 -0.75 3.16 16.03
N THR A 25 -0.38 3.33 17.31
CA THR A 25 -0.53 2.26 18.32
C THR A 25 -1.98 1.91 18.57
N GLY A 26 -2.89 2.88 18.60
CA GLY A 26 -4.33 2.62 18.69
C GLY A 26 -4.87 1.82 17.51
N LEU A 27 -4.28 1.98 16.31
CA LEU A 27 -4.63 1.20 15.12
C LEU A 27 -4.10 -0.24 15.18
N LEU A 28 -2.95 -0.44 15.82
CA LEU A 28 -2.37 -1.77 16.04
C LEU A 28 -3.03 -2.52 17.21
N GLU A 29 -3.53 -1.81 18.22
CA GLU A 29 -4.24 -2.40 19.37
C GLU A 29 -5.66 -2.84 19.02
N THR A 30 -6.27 -2.31 17.94
CA THR A 30 -7.54 -2.83 17.41
C THR A 30 -7.44 -4.20 16.72
N GLU A 31 -6.24 -4.79 16.60
CA GLU A 31 -6.05 -6.15 16.06
C GLU A 31 -5.97 -7.24 17.13
N GLN A 32 -6.17 -6.95 18.43
CA GLN A 32 -6.04 -7.98 19.48
C GLN A 32 -7.10 -7.89 20.59
N THR A 33 -8.32 -8.31 20.27
CA THR A 33 -9.27 -9.06 21.14
C THR A 33 -10.44 -9.44 20.22
N GLU A 34 -10.74 -10.70 19.88
CA GLU A 34 -11.09 -11.83 20.74
C GLU A 34 -11.10 -13.17 19.95
N PRO A 35 -11.18 -14.32 20.65
CA PRO A 35 -10.82 -15.64 20.14
C PRO A 35 -12.00 -16.34 19.47
N ASN A 36 -11.82 -16.96 18.30
CA ASN A 36 -12.61 -18.13 17.97
C ASN A 36 -11.94 -19.01 16.91
N ALA A 37 -12.11 -20.29 17.11
CA ALA A 37 -11.63 -21.37 16.28
C ALA A 37 -12.24 -21.37 14.87
N LYS A 38 -11.47 -22.00 13.98
CA LYS A 38 -11.92 -22.86 12.87
C LYS A 38 -12.32 -22.20 11.54
N LYS A 39 -11.78 -22.86 10.50
CA LYS A 39 -12.19 -22.93 9.08
C LYS A 39 -11.73 -21.74 8.22
N GLU A 40 -10.85 -22.01 7.27
CA GLU A 40 -11.21 -22.46 5.91
C GLU A 40 -12.13 -21.45 5.23
N GLU A 41 -11.55 -20.85 4.19
CA GLU A 41 -12.21 -20.57 2.92
C GLU A 41 -13.02 -19.28 2.76
N VAL A 42 -12.62 -18.58 1.69
CA VAL A 42 -13.35 -17.68 0.79
C VAL A 42 -13.84 -16.29 1.23
N VAL A 43 -13.80 -15.43 0.19
CA VAL A 43 -14.51 -14.17 -0.04
C VAL A 43 -13.75 -12.93 0.47
N ALA A 44 -12.89 -12.31 -0.36
CA ALA A 44 -13.30 -11.40 -1.43
C ALA A 44 -14.24 -10.27 -0.97
N GLU A 45 -13.84 -9.47 0.02
CA GLU A 45 -14.48 -8.18 0.30
C GLU A 45 -13.73 -7.04 -0.38
N LYS A 46 -14.03 -6.96 -1.67
CA LYS A 46 -14.39 -5.80 -2.49
C LYS A 46 -14.63 -4.49 -1.70
N SER A 47 -13.60 -3.90 -1.10
CA SER A 47 -13.62 -2.49 -0.73
C SER A 47 -13.46 -1.65 -2.00
N LYS A 48 -14.59 -1.44 -2.67
CA LYS A 48 -14.75 -0.46 -3.76
C LYS A 48 -14.54 0.95 -3.20
N ASN A 49 -13.31 1.31 -2.89
CA ASN A 49 -12.96 2.70 -2.75
C ASN A 49 -12.66 3.23 -4.15
N TYR A 50 -13.59 4.01 -4.71
CA TYR A 50 -13.44 4.74 -5.96
C TYR A 50 -12.42 5.87 -5.81
N ARG A 51 -11.19 5.56 -5.42
CA ARG A 51 -10.12 6.54 -5.27
C ARG A 51 -8.78 5.87 -5.54
N GLN A 52 -8.54 5.74 -6.84
CA GLN A 52 -7.27 5.38 -7.45
C GLN A 52 -6.83 3.94 -7.11
N PRO A 53 -6.35 3.18 -8.11
CA PRO A 53 -5.84 1.84 -7.85
C PRO A 53 -4.70 1.94 -6.84
N THR A 54 -4.87 1.29 -5.69
CA THR A 54 -3.86 1.31 -4.64
C THR A 54 -2.69 0.42 -5.07
N LEU A 55 -1.48 0.78 -4.64
CA LEU A 55 -0.27 0.00 -4.88
C LEU A 55 -0.44 -1.48 -4.45
N GLU A 56 -1.30 -1.75 -3.47
CA GLU A 56 -1.66 -3.10 -3.04
C GLU A 56 -2.40 -3.91 -4.10
N GLU A 57 -3.44 -3.37 -4.74
CA GLU A 57 -4.17 -4.09 -5.79
C GLU A 57 -3.26 -4.42 -6.98
N VAL A 58 -2.40 -3.48 -7.38
CA VAL A 58 -1.45 -3.70 -8.48
C VAL A 58 -0.42 -4.76 -8.09
N ARG A 59 0.07 -4.73 -6.85
CA ARG A 59 1.02 -5.73 -6.34
C ARG A 59 0.38 -7.12 -6.22
N ALA A 60 -0.88 -7.19 -5.79
CA ALA A 60 -1.64 -8.42 -5.70
C ALA A 60 -1.87 -9.02 -7.10
N ALA A 61 -2.38 -8.22 -8.06
CA ALA A 61 -2.60 -8.66 -9.44
C ALA A 61 -1.30 -9.13 -10.11
N MET A 62 -0.21 -8.38 -9.93
CA MET A 62 1.10 -8.79 -10.46
C MET A 62 1.66 -10.02 -9.77
N ALA A 63 1.48 -10.17 -8.45
CA ALA A 63 1.92 -11.35 -7.72
C ALA A 63 1.13 -12.58 -8.16
N GLU A 64 -0.17 -12.44 -8.40
CA GLU A 64 -1.03 -13.49 -8.91
C GLU A 64 -0.63 -13.93 -10.32
N LYS A 65 -0.41 -12.99 -11.25
CA LYS A 65 0.09 -13.31 -12.59
C LYS A 65 1.52 -13.85 -12.60
N SER A 66 2.39 -13.34 -11.72
CA SER A 66 3.74 -13.89 -11.54
C SER A 66 3.71 -15.31 -10.98
N LYS A 67 2.75 -15.65 -10.10
CA LYS A 67 2.53 -17.02 -9.63
C LYS A 67 1.97 -17.92 -10.73
N ALA A 68 1.14 -17.37 -11.61
CA ALA A 68 0.65 -18.06 -12.81
C ALA A 68 1.73 -18.27 -13.90
N GLY A 69 2.98 -17.85 -13.67
CA GLY A 69 4.09 -18.03 -14.63
C GLY A 69 4.32 -16.85 -15.58
N HIS A 70 3.48 -15.82 -15.56
CA HIS A 70 3.53 -14.68 -16.49
C HIS A 70 4.42 -13.53 -15.96
N ARG A 71 5.46 -13.88 -15.19
CA ARG A 71 6.36 -12.91 -14.55
C ARG A 71 7.15 -12.07 -15.57
N GLU A 72 7.44 -12.64 -16.74
CA GLU A 72 8.15 -11.95 -17.82
C GLU A 72 7.27 -10.91 -18.51
N GLU A 73 5.98 -11.20 -18.73
CA GLU A 73 5.02 -10.22 -19.29
C GLU A 73 4.77 -9.07 -18.31
N VAL A 74 4.61 -9.39 -17.02
CA VAL A 74 4.52 -8.39 -15.96
C VAL A 74 5.76 -7.48 -15.95
N LYS A 75 6.97 -8.05 -16.08
CA LYS A 75 8.19 -7.23 -16.22
C LYS A 75 8.21 -6.42 -17.51
N ALA A 76 7.77 -6.98 -18.63
CA ALA A 76 7.73 -6.30 -19.93
C ALA A 76 6.81 -5.08 -19.88
N ILE A 77 5.67 -5.19 -19.21
CA ILE A 77 4.77 -4.06 -18.93
C ILE A 77 5.52 -3.00 -18.13
N LEU A 78 6.14 -3.34 -17.00
CA LEU A 78 6.89 -2.36 -16.20
C LEU A 78 8.02 -1.70 -17.02
N LEU A 79 8.75 -2.46 -17.83
CA LEU A 79 9.79 -1.98 -18.73
C LEU A 79 9.26 -1.04 -19.81
N LYS A 80 8.06 -1.28 -20.34
CA LYS A 80 7.35 -0.41 -21.29
C LYS A 80 7.05 0.96 -20.67
N TYR A 81 6.76 1.00 -19.38
CA TYR A 81 6.63 2.24 -18.58
C TYR A 81 7.99 2.77 -18.07
N GLY A 82 9.11 2.16 -18.45
CA GLY A 82 10.46 2.60 -18.08
C GLY A 82 10.85 2.31 -16.63
N VAL A 83 10.06 1.54 -15.90
CA VAL A 83 10.28 1.24 -14.49
C VAL A 83 10.72 -0.21 -14.30
N LYS A 84 11.61 -0.46 -13.34
CA LYS A 84 12.00 -1.85 -12.96
C LYS A 84 11.22 -2.38 -11.77
N LYS A 85 10.55 -1.50 -11.03
CA LYS A 85 9.84 -1.83 -9.79
C LYS A 85 8.55 -1.04 -9.70
N LEU A 86 7.52 -1.67 -9.18
CA LEU A 86 6.21 -1.04 -8.95
C LEU A 86 6.30 0.19 -8.05
N THR A 87 7.28 0.20 -7.14
CA THR A 87 7.59 1.35 -6.25
C THR A 87 8.14 2.58 -6.97
N SER A 88 8.54 2.44 -8.23
CA SER A 88 9.01 3.57 -9.06
C SER A 88 7.98 3.99 -10.11
N LEU A 89 6.81 3.33 -10.14
CA LEU A 89 5.73 3.64 -11.06
C LEU A 89 4.80 4.67 -10.40
N ASP A 90 4.42 5.71 -11.14
CA ASP A 90 3.50 6.71 -10.63
C ASP A 90 2.09 6.15 -10.48
N GLU A 91 1.35 6.67 -9.48
CA GLU A 91 -0.06 6.32 -9.22
C GLU A 91 -0.98 6.51 -10.44
N LYS A 92 -0.57 7.39 -11.35
CA LYS A 92 -1.25 7.64 -12.63
C LYS A 92 -1.18 6.45 -13.59
N HIS A 93 -0.10 5.67 -13.54
CA HIS A 93 0.12 4.51 -14.40
C HIS A 93 -0.28 3.19 -13.74
N TYR A 94 -0.60 3.19 -12.43
CA TYR A 94 -1.15 2.01 -11.75
C TYR A 94 -2.44 1.50 -12.39
N ALA A 95 -3.31 2.39 -12.88
CA ALA A 95 -4.56 1.99 -13.54
C ALA A 95 -4.33 1.25 -14.86
N GLU A 96 -3.36 1.72 -15.63
CA GLU A 96 -2.98 1.12 -16.91
C GLU A 96 -2.23 -0.20 -16.72
N VAL A 97 -1.28 -0.24 -15.77
CA VAL A 97 -0.56 -1.48 -15.46
C VAL A 97 -1.50 -2.53 -14.86
N LEU A 98 -2.44 -2.15 -13.97
CA LEU A 98 -3.45 -3.08 -13.46
C LEU A 98 -4.31 -3.65 -14.59
N LYS A 99 -4.71 -2.83 -15.56
CA LYS A 99 -5.45 -3.28 -16.75
C LYS A 99 -4.62 -4.24 -17.60
N GLU A 100 -3.41 -3.84 -18.00
CA GLU A 100 -2.54 -4.69 -18.84
C GLU A 100 -2.22 -6.02 -18.13
N VAL A 101 -1.92 -5.98 -16.83
CA VAL A 101 -1.67 -7.19 -16.01
C VAL A 101 -2.94 -8.04 -15.85
N GLY A 102 -4.11 -7.42 -15.73
CA GLY A 102 -5.40 -8.12 -15.69
C GLY A 102 -5.78 -8.79 -17.00
N GLU A 103 -5.32 -8.25 -18.14
CA GLU A 103 -5.55 -8.80 -19.48
C GLU A 103 -4.59 -9.95 -19.85
N ILE A 104 -3.49 -10.14 -19.10
CA ILE A 104 -2.65 -11.33 -19.21
C ILE A 104 -3.51 -12.56 -18.88
N LYS A 105 -3.68 -13.50 -19.81
CA LYS A 105 -4.50 -14.71 -19.62
C LYS A 105 -3.75 -15.79 -18.86
#